data_AF-A0A2V6UEZ7-F1
#
_entry.id   AF-A0A2V6UEZ7-F1
#
_cell.length_a   1.000
_cell.length_b   1.000
_cell.length_c   1.000
_cell.angle_alpha   90.00
_cell.angle_beta   90.00
_cell.angle_gamma   90.00
#
_symmetry.space_group_name_H-M   'P 1'
#
loop_
_entity.id
_entity.type
_entity.pdbx_description
1 polymer ?
#
loop_
_entity_poly.entity_id
_entity_poly.type
_entity_poly.pdbx_seq_one_letter_code
_entity_poly.pdbx_strand_id
1 'polypeptide(L)'
;MVQLKGLLVVVLVLIGLSGCVSGSYWTKAGVSRIELAQDDETCKREASEATPRSVGRGGGRTGKVWVNHGRYTDCMRAKGYGWANG
;
A
#
# COMPACT_ATOMS: atom_id res chain seq x y z
N MET A 1 44.53 17.00 13.88
CA MET A 1 43.61 15.84 13.75
C MET A 1 42.26 16.14 14.42
N VAL A 2 41.52 17.17 13.96
CA VAL A 2 40.26 17.63 14.60
C VAL A 2 39.05 17.57 13.64
N GLN A 3 39.30 17.43 12.33
CA GLN A 3 38.28 17.51 11.27
C GLN A 3 37.41 16.25 11.10
N LEU A 4 37.85 15.06 11.52
CA LEU A 4 37.09 13.82 11.29
C LEU A 4 35.84 13.68 12.17
N LYS A 5 35.80 14.32 13.35
CA LYS A 5 34.69 14.18 14.30
C LYS A 5 33.44 14.94 13.87
N GLY A 6 33.59 16.09 13.23
CA GLY A 6 32.45 16.92 12.79
C GLY A 6 31.66 16.26 11.65
N LEU A 7 32.36 15.62 10.71
CA LEU A 7 31.72 14.99 9.55
C LEU A 7 30.83 13.80 9.95
N LEU A 8 31.23 13.06 10.98
CA LEU A 8 30.51 11.87 11.46
C LEU A 8 29.17 12.24 12.12
N VAL A 9 29.12 13.39 12.82
CA VAL A 9 27.88 13.92 13.41
C VAL A 9 26.91 14.41 12.33
N VAL A 10 27.41 15.08 11.30
CA VAL A 10 26.56 15.57 10.19
C VAL A 10 25.95 14.41 9.39
N VAL A 11 26.71 13.34 9.15
CA VAL A 11 26.20 12.13 8.48
C VAL A 11 25.13 11.42 9.32
N LEU A 12 25.32 11.32 10.64
CA LEU A 12 24.33 10.74 11.55
C LEU A 12 23.01 11.54 11.58
N VAL A 13 23.09 12.88 11.54
CA VAL A 13 21.91 13.76 11.50
C VAL A 13 21.15 13.64 10.17
N LEU A 14 21.86 13.47 9.04
CA LEU A 14 21.24 13.31 7.73
C LEU A 14 20.54 11.95 7.56
N ILE A 15 21.03 10.89 8.20
CA ILE A 15 20.37 9.58 8.23
C ILE A 15 19.12 9.61 9.13
N GLY A 16 19.14 10.41 10.20
CA GLY A 16 17.99 10.60 11.08
C GLY A 16 16.78 11.30 10.43
N LEU A 17 17.01 12.13 9.41
CA LEU A 17 15.96 12.89 8.70
C LEU A 17 15.35 12.15 7.51
N SER A 18 15.88 10.98 7.14
CA SER A 18 15.36 10.17 6.01
C SER A 18 14.38 9.08 6.45
N GLY A 19 14.10 8.97 7.76
CA GLY A 19 13.18 7.98 8.33
C GLY A 19 11.87 8.60 8.81
N CYS A 20 10.84 8.58 7.95
CA CYS A 20 9.41 8.40 8.26
C CYS A 20 8.61 8.93 7.07
N VAL A 21 8.57 8.15 5.98
CA VAL A 21 7.44 8.30 5.05
C VAL A 21 6.26 7.68 5.80
N SER A 22 5.48 8.52 6.48
CA SER A 22 4.20 8.15 7.09
C SER A 22 3.22 7.78 6.00
N GLY A 23 3.42 6.60 5.43
CA GLY A 23 2.51 5.95 4.52
C GLY A 23 1.60 5.04 5.34
N SER A 24 0.31 5.10 5.08
CA SER A 24 -0.58 4.06 5.55
C SER A 24 -0.36 2.80 4.69
N TYR A 25 -0.19 1.65 5.32
CA TYR A 25 0.00 0.37 4.62
C TYR A 25 -0.67 -0.79 5.35
N TRP A 26 -1.00 -1.83 4.59
CA TRP A 26 -1.50 -3.08 5.14
C TRP A 26 -0.37 -3.90 5.74
N THR A 27 -0.58 -4.39 6.97
CA THR A 27 0.40 -5.22 7.66
C THR A 27 -0.25 -6.36 8.43
N LYS A 28 0.47 -7.47 8.56
CA LYS A 28 0.05 -8.67 9.29
C LYS A 28 1.30 -9.34 9.87
N ALA A 29 1.22 -9.80 11.12
CA ALA A 29 2.36 -10.44 11.79
C ALA A 29 2.78 -11.73 11.04
N GLY A 30 4.08 -11.90 10.84
CA GLY A 30 4.65 -13.09 10.19
C GLY A 30 4.49 -13.14 8.67
N VAL A 31 3.96 -12.09 8.02
CA VAL A 31 3.72 -12.07 6.59
C VAL A 31 4.93 -11.53 5.81
N SER A 32 5.26 -12.16 4.69
CA SER A 32 6.29 -11.63 3.78
C SER A 32 5.72 -10.52 2.88
N ARG A 33 6.57 -9.66 2.33
CA ARG A 33 6.15 -8.64 1.34
C ARG A 33 5.55 -9.26 0.07
N ILE A 34 6.02 -10.44 -0.31
CA ILE A 34 5.54 -11.17 -1.50
C ILE A 34 4.12 -11.66 -1.26
N GLU A 35 3.87 -12.23 -0.08
CA GLU A 35 2.54 -12.73 0.31
C GLU A 35 1.53 -11.57 0.43
N LEU A 36 1.95 -10.44 1.02
CA LEU A 36 1.16 -9.21 1.00
C LEU A 36 0.80 -8.76 -0.42
N ALA A 37 1.76 -8.77 -1.36
CA ALA A 37 1.50 -8.35 -2.74
C ALA A 37 0.51 -9.30 -3.46
N GLN A 38 0.62 -10.61 -3.21
CA GLN A 38 -0.32 -11.60 -3.76
C GLN A 38 -1.74 -11.42 -3.21
N ASP A 39 -1.86 -11.20 -1.91
CA ASP A 39 -3.15 -10.95 -1.26
C ASP A 39 -3.77 -9.62 -1.70
N ASP A 40 -2.96 -8.57 -1.84
CA ASP A 40 -3.39 -7.27 -2.34
C ASP A 40 -3.97 -7.35 -3.76
N GLU A 41 -3.25 -8.00 -4.69
CA GLU A 41 -3.73 -8.21 -6.07
C GLU A 41 -5.00 -9.07 -6.11
N THR A 42 -5.07 -10.10 -5.27
CA THR A 42 -6.26 -10.95 -5.15
C THR A 42 -7.47 -10.16 -4.68
N CYS A 43 -7.33 -9.40 -3.60
CA CYS A 43 -8.40 -8.57 -3.05
C CYS A 43 -8.82 -7.44 -4.01
N LYS A 44 -7.87 -6.83 -4.74
CA LYS A 44 -8.19 -5.84 -5.77
C LYS A 44 -9.00 -6.46 -6.91
N ARG A 45 -8.62 -7.66 -7.37
CA ARG A 45 -9.35 -8.38 -8.43
C ARG A 45 -10.76 -8.73 -7.99
N GLU A 46 -10.94 -9.28 -6.80
CA GLU A 46 -12.27 -9.62 -6.26
C GLU A 46 -13.15 -8.38 -6.07
N ALA A 47 -12.60 -7.30 -5.51
CA ALA A 47 -13.31 -6.03 -5.34
C ALA A 47 -13.66 -5.36 -6.68
N SER A 48 -12.85 -5.60 -7.71
CA SER A 48 -13.05 -5.11 -9.08
C SER A 48 -14.13 -5.86 -9.84
N GLU A 49 -14.11 -7.19 -9.79
CA GLU A 49 -15.10 -8.06 -10.45
C GLU A 49 -16.51 -7.83 -9.89
N ALA A 50 -16.58 -7.54 -8.59
CA ALA A 50 -17.83 -7.32 -7.90
C ALA A 50 -18.38 -5.88 -8.08
N THR A 51 -17.67 -5.01 -8.79
CA THR A 51 -18.15 -3.67 -9.15
C THR A 51 -18.86 -3.73 -10.50
N PRO A 52 -20.13 -3.30 -10.59
CA PRO A 52 -20.86 -3.34 -11.84
C PRO A 52 -20.10 -2.53 -12.89
N ARG A 53 -19.63 -3.20 -13.95
CA ARG A 53 -19.13 -2.52 -15.14
C ARG A 53 -20.27 -1.64 -15.63
N SER A 54 -20.11 -0.33 -15.50
CA SER A 54 -20.99 0.63 -16.15
C SER A 54 -20.80 0.49 -17.65
N VAL A 55 -21.52 -0.46 -18.26
CA VAL A 55 -21.72 -0.52 -19.69
C VAL A 55 -22.65 0.64 -20.03
N GLY A 56 -22.05 1.79 -20.37
CA GLY A 56 -22.79 2.96 -20.79
C GLY A 56 -23.77 2.58 -21.91
N ARG A 57 -25.04 2.93 -21.73
CA ARG A 57 -26.11 2.81 -22.72
C ARG A 57 -25.85 3.82 -23.84
N GLY A 58 -24.86 3.55 -24.66
CA GLY A 58 -24.35 4.45 -25.70
C GLY A 58 -22.90 4.08 -25.97
N GLY A 59 -22.68 3.33 -27.05
CA GLY A 59 -21.41 2.70 -27.37
C GLY A 59 -20.21 3.62 -27.15
N GLY A 60 -19.37 3.28 -26.18
CA GLY A 60 -18.21 4.08 -25.83
C GLY A 60 -17.36 3.38 -24.78
N ARG A 61 -16.28 2.75 -25.23
CA ARG A 61 -15.22 2.18 -24.41
C ARG A 61 -14.74 3.18 -23.35
N THR A 62 -14.94 2.90 -22.06
CA THR A 62 -14.12 3.46 -20.97
C THR A 62 -14.31 2.61 -19.71
N GLY A 63 -13.93 1.34 -19.80
CA GLY A 63 -13.94 0.42 -18.66
C GLY A 63 -12.80 0.72 -17.69
N LYS A 64 -12.81 1.85 -16.97
CA LYS A 64 -12.04 1.93 -15.74
C LYS A 64 -12.67 0.89 -14.80
N VAL A 65 -11.92 -0.17 -14.54
CA VAL A 65 -12.28 -1.15 -13.52
C VAL A 65 -12.13 -0.43 -12.20
N TRP A 66 -13.24 0.06 -11.66
CA TRP A 66 -13.25 0.70 -10.35
C TRP A 66 -13.09 -0.41 -9.31
N VAL A 67 -12.01 -0.37 -8.56
CA VAL A 67 -11.87 -1.21 -7.37
C VAL A 67 -12.85 -0.66 -6.34
N ASN A 68 -13.85 -1.46 -5.92
CA ASN A 68 -14.67 -1.08 -4.79
C ASN A 68 -13.81 -1.08 -3.52
N HIS A 69 -13.42 0.12 -3.07
CA HIS A 69 -12.49 0.27 -1.95
C HIS A 69 -13.02 -0.34 -0.64
N GLY A 70 -14.33 -0.33 -0.42
CA GLY A 70 -14.95 -0.97 0.74
C GLY A 70 -14.73 -2.49 0.71
N ARG A 71 -15.06 -3.14 -0.41
CA ARG A 71 -14.85 -4.59 -0.59
C ARG A 71 -13.38 -5.00 -0.51
N TYR A 72 -12.49 -4.18 -1.07
CA TYR A 72 -11.06 -4.40 -0.94
C TYR A 72 -10.61 -4.36 0.53
N THR A 73 -11.06 -3.35 1.27
CA THR A 73 -10.76 -3.19 2.71
C THR A 73 -11.28 -4.38 3.52
N ASP A 74 -12.50 -4.83 3.24
CA ASP A 74 -13.11 -5.99 3.90
C ASP A 74 -12.35 -7.29 3.59
N CYS A 75 -11.91 -7.48 2.34
CA CYS A 75 -11.09 -8.62 1.94
C CYS A 75 -9.74 -8.64 2.69
N MET A 76 -9.04 -7.50 2.74
CA MET A 76 -7.77 -7.38 3.47
C MET A 76 -7.96 -7.66 4.97
N ARG A 77 -9.04 -7.15 5.57
CA ARG A 77 -9.39 -7.42 6.97
C ARG A 77 -9.74 -8.88 7.21
N ALA A 78 -10.49 -9.53 6.32
CA ALA A 78 -10.84 -10.95 6.43
C ALA A 78 -9.59 -11.86 6.36
N LYS A 79 -8.57 -11.45 5.60
CA LYS A 79 -7.26 -12.12 5.57
C LYS A 79 -6.38 -11.83 6.80
N GLY A 80 -6.84 -10.95 7.70
CA GLY A 80 -6.16 -10.62 8.95
C GLY A 80 -5.15 -9.47 8.85
N TYR A 81 -5.20 -8.66 7.79
CA TYR A 81 -4.37 -7.46 7.68
C TYR A 81 -4.98 -6.30 8.49
N GLY A 82 -4.12 -5.66 9.27
CA GLY A 82 -4.39 -4.38 9.92
C GLY A 82 -3.93 -3.22 9.06
N TRP A 83 -4.67 -2.10 9.14
CA TRP A 83 -4.23 -0.84 8.56
C TRP A 83 -3.27 -0.15 9.52
N ALA A 84 -1.98 -0.13 9.18
CA ALA A 84 -0.97 0.57 9.96
C ALA A 84 -0.73 1.96 9.38
N ASN A 85 -0.57 2.94 10.25
CA ASN A 85 -0.03 4.25 9.90
C ASN A 85 1.42 4.28 10.35
N GLY A 86 2.33 4.45 9.39
CA GLY A 86 3.77 4.61 9.65
C GLY A 86 4.15 5.98 10.18
#